data_AF-A0A9X1Q5R2-F1
#
_entry.id   AF-A0A9X1Q5R2-F1
#
_cell.length_a   1.000
_cell.length_b   1.000
_cell.length_c   1.000
_cell.angle_alpha   90.00
_cell.angle_beta   90.00
_cell.angle_gamma   90.00
#
_symmetry.space_group_name_H-M   'P 1'
#
loop_
_entity.id
_entity.type
_entity.pdbx_description
1 polymer ?
#
loop_
_entity_poly.entity_id
_entity_poly.type
_entity_poly.pdbx_seq_one_letter_code
_entity_poly.pdbx_strand_id
1 'polypeptide(L)'
;MARAEWIGVPVGDDAGRWATRGQTRKVLLIVHNVTSATRLLDVLPLFHDDFRVQLLATTPGSSVFRAGLTELLADTGVPVLPWEQAVATPVALAVSASFGGQLRAFSDVLTVLSHGVGYTKRLATPDTRHPTPDTRHPTPDTRHPTPDTRQPGVGSESDPVFGLSPEWLLDEDGKPVVSALVLSHPEQYERLRTACPEAASTAVLAGDPCWDRLLAARPYRERYRRSLGVGQGQRLIVLNSTWNPESLFGDGDGDDLLPSLLPRLTSEFPTDEYRLAAVLHPNIWHGHGPGQIRAWLDRARRAGLALIDPLNNWRQTLIAADAVIGDHGAVTYYAAALGTPVLLGAAPLSGLAPDAPVRDFVRTAPRLVPALPLRPQIDALLDQHQPLSEPAEFVSSAPGESAARLRRHFYDLMGVPEPDAPARLEPLPIPRYEPAVPMVPLLVVTRLQGSGQVSVTRYAGPHPAPYDTVGDAHTAVHEDTREIDELALADVVFRHGLSDDPRFVSPAHWAAEILDRHPHCGLAAYVTGPGTCVVRTRAGAQLRLEAGPGADADPAVYASALYAWLGAGEPLTEVFERGLTITSGGRTHPVVVSPA
;
A
#
# COMPACT_ATOMS: atom_id res chain seq x y z
N MET A 1 29.37 -19.65 -2.80
CA MET A 1 28.70 -18.74 -3.75
C MET A 1 29.53 -18.68 -5.01
N ALA A 2 28.97 -19.02 -6.17
CA ALA A 2 29.64 -18.76 -7.44
C ALA A 2 29.91 -17.26 -7.56
N ARG A 3 31.12 -16.86 -8.00
CA ARG A 3 31.36 -15.47 -8.43
C ARG A 3 30.29 -15.16 -9.48
N ALA A 4 29.45 -14.15 -9.24
CA ALA A 4 28.54 -13.67 -10.26
C ALA A 4 29.38 -13.25 -11.47
N GLU A 5 29.11 -13.86 -12.62
CA GLU A 5 29.85 -13.59 -13.85
C GLU A 5 29.62 -12.13 -14.24
N TRP A 6 30.70 -11.40 -14.52
CA TRP A 6 30.63 -10.01 -14.97
C TRP A 6 29.88 -9.95 -16.30
N ILE A 7 29.00 -8.98 -16.47
CA ILE A 7 28.29 -8.83 -17.74
C ILE A 7 29.24 -8.28 -18.80
N GLY A 8 29.17 -8.82 -20.02
CA GLY A 8 30.04 -8.40 -21.13
C GLY A 8 29.63 -7.07 -21.78
N VAL A 9 28.33 -6.80 -21.91
CA VAL A 9 27.76 -5.60 -22.56
C VAL A 9 26.72 -5.00 -21.61
N PRO A 10 26.64 -3.66 -21.42
CA PRO A 10 27.33 -2.61 -22.19
C PRO A 10 28.63 -2.10 -21.56
N VAL A 11 29.18 -2.76 -20.53
CA VAL A 11 30.30 -2.20 -19.73
C VAL A 11 31.58 -3.03 -19.67
N GLY A 12 31.58 -4.30 -20.13
CA GLY A 12 32.77 -5.14 -20.10
C GLY A 12 33.90 -4.62 -20.99
N ASP A 13 35.11 -5.18 -20.83
CA ASP A 13 36.32 -4.69 -21.53
C ASP A 13 36.17 -4.67 -23.06
N ASP A 14 35.48 -5.66 -23.63
CA ASP A 14 35.19 -5.74 -25.06
C ASP A 14 33.85 -5.08 -25.47
N ALA A 15 33.11 -4.46 -24.54
CA ALA A 15 31.78 -3.92 -24.81
C ALA A 15 31.78 -2.91 -25.96
N GLY A 16 32.84 -2.11 -26.12
CA GLY A 16 32.96 -1.14 -27.20
C GLY A 16 32.90 -1.73 -28.61
N ARG A 17 33.18 -3.04 -28.78
CA ARG A 17 33.05 -3.74 -30.06
C ARG A 17 31.61 -4.16 -30.37
N TRP A 18 30.79 -4.32 -29.34
CA TRP A 18 29.44 -4.90 -29.43
C TRP A 18 28.34 -3.86 -29.18
N ALA A 19 28.65 -2.78 -28.46
CA ALA A 19 27.71 -1.72 -28.12
C ALA A 19 27.49 -0.81 -29.34
N THR A 20 26.26 -0.81 -29.86
CA THR A 20 25.83 0.10 -30.94
C THR A 20 26.05 1.58 -30.57
N ARG A 21 25.90 1.92 -29.28
CA ARG A 21 26.14 3.28 -28.74
C ARG A 21 27.27 3.26 -27.72
N GLY A 22 28.52 3.29 -28.20
CA GLY A 22 29.70 3.18 -27.32
C GLY A 22 30.11 4.44 -26.56
N GLN A 23 29.58 5.63 -26.89
CA GLN A 23 30.02 6.92 -26.33
C GLN A 23 29.06 7.52 -25.29
N THR A 24 28.24 6.69 -24.64
CA THR A 24 27.25 7.14 -23.65
C THR A 24 27.87 7.48 -22.30
N ARG A 25 27.29 8.46 -21.60
CA ARG A 25 27.50 8.69 -20.16
C ARG A 25 26.75 7.62 -19.39
N LYS A 26 27.48 6.87 -18.55
CA LYS A 26 26.91 5.80 -17.73
C LYS A 26 26.33 6.38 -16.45
N VAL A 27 25.07 6.06 -16.16
CA VAL A 27 24.37 6.42 -14.93
C VAL A 27 24.06 5.14 -14.17
N LEU A 28 24.53 5.04 -12.93
CA LEU A 28 24.36 3.85 -12.09
C LEU A 28 23.31 4.08 -11.01
N LEU A 29 22.26 3.27 -11.01
CA LEU A 29 21.27 3.19 -9.94
C LEU A 29 21.75 2.17 -8.89
N ILE A 30 22.05 2.63 -7.68
CA ILE A 30 22.48 1.78 -6.57
C ILE A 30 21.26 1.45 -5.70
N VAL A 31 20.76 0.22 -5.84
CA VAL A 31 19.53 -0.20 -5.17
C VAL A 31 19.86 -1.07 -3.96
N HIS A 32 19.65 -0.52 -2.76
CA HIS A 32 19.99 -1.21 -1.51
C HIS A 32 18.91 -2.24 -1.09
N ASN A 33 17.64 -1.86 -1.23
CA ASN A 33 16.47 -2.69 -0.97
C ASN A 33 15.27 -2.20 -1.79
N VAL A 34 14.15 -2.93 -1.74
CA VAL A 34 12.93 -2.62 -2.47
C VAL A 34 12.38 -1.22 -2.11
N THR A 35 12.52 -0.78 -0.86
CA THR A 35 12.11 0.56 -0.43
C THR A 35 12.88 1.65 -1.18
N SER A 36 14.21 1.58 -1.20
CA SER A 36 15.06 2.52 -1.92
C SER A 36 14.79 2.51 -3.44
N ALA A 37 14.42 1.34 -3.98
CA ALA A 37 14.11 1.20 -5.39
C ALA A 37 12.89 2.03 -5.81
N THR A 38 11.85 2.11 -4.96
CA THR A 38 10.64 2.89 -5.27
C THR A 38 10.96 4.34 -5.64
N ARG A 39 11.92 4.95 -4.93
CA ARG A 39 12.40 6.30 -5.19
C ARG A 39 13.26 6.40 -6.45
N LEU A 40 14.13 5.41 -6.70
CA LEU A 40 14.98 5.40 -7.90
C LEU A 40 14.15 5.23 -9.19
N LEU A 41 13.06 4.47 -9.12
CA LEU A 41 12.09 4.34 -10.21
C LEU A 41 11.36 5.65 -10.50
N ASP A 42 11.19 6.55 -9.52
CA ASP A 42 10.58 7.86 -9.75
C ASP A 42 11.47 8.78 -10.60
N VAL A 43 12.79 8.62 -10.54
CA VAL A 43 13.76 9.51 -11.21
C VAL A 43 14.34 8.92 -12.49
N LEU A 44 14.18 7.62 -12.73
CA LEU A 44 14.58 6.95 -13.97
C LEU A 44 14.05 7.66 -15.23
N PRO A 45 12.78 8.14 -15.28
CA PRO A 45 12.24 8.83 -16.44
C PRO A 45 12.95 10.14 -16.81
N LEU A 46 13.73 10.73 -15.90
CA LEU A 46 14.48 11.96 -16.17
C LEU A 46 15.60 11.76 -17.22
N PHE A 47 15.92 10.52 -17.57
CA PHE A 47 16.89 10.15 -18.60
C PHE A 47 16.23 9.61 -19.88
N HIS A 48 14.89 9.51 -19.95
CA HIS A 48 14.20 9.04 -21.14
C HIS A 48 14.47 9.95 -22.34
N ASP A 49 14.46 9.35 -23.54
CA ASP A 49 14.78 9.98 -24.83
C ASP A 49 16.19 10.61 -24.94
N ASP A 50 17.07 10.47 -23.94
CA ASP A 50 18.47 10.88 -24.05
C ASP A 50 19.39 9.73 -24.42
N PHE A 51 19.55 9.62 -25.73
CA PHE A 51 20.50 8.83 -26.47
C PHE A 51 21.99 8.93 -26.08
N ARG A 52 22.38 9.93 -25.28
CA ARG A 52 23.74 10.10 -24.75
C ARG A 52 23.92 9.38 -23.41
N VAL A 53 22.86 8.87 -22.81
CA VAL A 53 22.87 8.23 -21.49
C VAL A 53 22.69 6.72 -21.60
N GLN A 54 23.46 5.97 -20.79
CA GLN A 54 23.28 4.53 -20.57
C GLN A 54 22.95 4.31 -19.09
N LEU A 55 21.74 3.84 -18.82
CA LEU A 55 21.33 3.43 -17.48
C LEU A 55 21.91 2.06 -17.12
N LEU A 56 22.31 1.91 -15.87
CA LEU A 56 22.82 0.69 -15.25
C LEU A 56 22.22 0.58 -13.85
N ALA A 57 22.08 -0.63 -13.33
CA ALA A 57 21.66 -0.87 -11.96
C ALA A 57 22.64 -1.79 -11.24
N THR A 58 22.72 -1.68 -9.92
CA THR A 58 23.47 -2.62 -9.08
C THR A 58 22.87 -2.74 -7.69
N THR A 59 23.27 -3.78 -6.97
CA THR A 59 22.89 -4.00 -5.57
C THR A 59 24.14 -4.22 -4.73
N PRO A 60 24.40 -3.44 -3.67
CA PRO A 60 25.60 -3.62 -2.84
C PRO A 60 25.57 -4.89 -1.99
N GLY A 61 24.41 -5.55 -1.86
CA GLY A 61 24.27 -6.80 -1.14
C GLY A 61 24.36 -6.70 0.39
N SER A 62 24.52 -5.49 0.93
CA SER A 62 24.64 -5.19 2.37
C SER A 62 23.32 -5.10 3.12
N SER A 63 22.18 -5.04 2.43
CA SER A 63 20.88 -4.96 3.09
C SER A 63 20.50 -6.29 3.72
N VAL A 64 19.83 -6.24 4.87
CA VAL A 64 19.14 -7.41 5.45
C VAL A 64 17.86 -7.76 4.67
N PHE A 65 17.27 -6.79 3.95
CA PHE A 65 16.04 -6.95 3.15
C PHE A 65 16.38 -7.14 1.66
N ARG A 66 16.89 -8.32 1.29
CA ARG A 66 17.33 -8.62 -0.09
C ARG A 66 16.26 -9.27 -0.97
N ALA A 67 15.26 -9.89 -0.37
CA ALA A 67 14.23 -10.62 -1.11
C ALA A 67 13.44 -9.67 -2.05
N GLY A 68 13.11 -10.14 -3.25
CA GLY A 68 12.35 -9.39 -4.26
C GLY A 68 13.17 -8.39 -5.09
N LEU A 69 14.43 -8.15 -4.75
CA LEU A 69 15.26 -7.15 -5.43
C LEU A 69 15.70 -7.59 -6.83
N THR A 70 15.98 -8.88 -7.03
CA THR A 70 16.36 -9.44 -8.33
C THR A 70 15.22 -9.32 -9.33
N GLU A 71 14.01 -9.72 -8.92
CA GLU A 71 12.80 -9.64 -9.75
C GLU A 71 12.48 -8.20 -10.09
N LEU A 72 12.54 -7.31 -9.10
CA LEU A 72 12.31 -5.88 -9.30
C LEU A 72 13.28 -5.27 -10.33
N LEU A 73 14.57 -5.59 -10.22
CA LEU A 73 15.56 -5.06 -11.14
C LEU A 73 15.40 -5.64 -12.55
N ALA A 74 15.02 -6.92 -12.66
CA ALA A 74 14.71 -7.53 -13.96
C ALA A 74 13.54 -6.81 -14.66
N ASP A 75 12.50 -6.42 -13.90
CA ASP A 75 11.34 -5.69 -14.43
C ASP A 75 11.69 -4.30 -14.98
N THR A 76 12.80 -3.70 -14.56
CA THR A 76 13.27 -2.41 -15.11
C THR A 76 13.82 -2.53 -16.53
N GLY A 77 14.26 -3.72 -16.94
CA GLY A 77 14.96 -3.95 -18.21
C GLY A 77 16.35 -3.30 -18.31
N VAL A 78 16.84 -2.64 -17.25
CA VAL A 78 18.15 -2.01 -17.21
C VAL A 78 19.23 -3.07 -16.92
N PRO A 79 20.41 -3.03 -17.58
CA PRO A 79 21.50 -3.96 -17.27
C PRO A 79 21.92 -3.89 -15.79
N VAL A 80 21.93 -5.04 -15.11
CA VAL A 80 22.28 -5.15 -13.69
C VAL A 80 23.72 -5.65 -13.56
N LEU A 81 24.57 -4.85 -12.93
CA LEU A 81 25.97 -5.18 -12.66
C LEU A 81 26.11 -5.90 -11.31
N PRO A 82 26.90 -6.98 -11.22
CA PRO A 82 27.48 -7.42 -9.96
C PRO A 82 28.17 -6.26 -9.25
N TRP A 83 28.08 -6.20 -7.92
CA TRP A 83 28.58 -5.06 -7.15
C TRP A 83 30.07 -4.77 -7.41
N GLU A 84 30.89 -5.83 -7.48
CA GLU A 84 32.33 -5.71 -7.73
C GLU A 84 32.62 -5.13 -9.12
N GLN A 85 31.81 -5.49 -10.12
CA GLN A 85 31.92 -4.92 -11.47
C GLN A 85 31.48 -3.45 -11.47
N ALA A 86 30.40 -3.12 -10.75
CA ALA A 86 29.91 -1.74 -10.65
C ALA A 86 30.98 -0.81 -10.05
N VAL A 87 31.66 -1.24 -8.98
CA VAL A 87 32.77 -0.50 -8.36
C VAL A 87 33.95 -0.33 -9.31
N ALA A 88 34.24 -1.33 -10.16
CA ALA A 88 35.31 -1.24 -11.15
C ALA A 88 34.91 -0.47 -12.42
N THR A 89 33.63 -0.13 -12.60
CA THR A 89 33.11 0.51 -13.82
C THR A 89 33.09 2.03 -13.66
N PRO A 90 33.79 2.81 -14.50
CA PRO A 90 33.67 4.26 -14.49
C PRO A 90 32.26 4.70 -14.87
N VAL A 91 31.65 5.54 -14.05
CA VAL A 91 30.31 6.10 -14.27
C VAL A 91 30.35 7.63 -14.14
N ALA A 92 29.48 8.31 -14.87
CA ALA A 92 29.39 9.78 -14.84
C ALA A 92 28.45 10.29 -13.74
N LEU A 93 27.58 9.40 -13.23
CA LEU A 93 26.64 9.66 -12.15
C LEU A 93 26.29 8.34 -11.47
N ALA A 94 26.26 8.35 -10.15
CA ALA A 94 25.66 7.31 -9.33
C ALA A 94 24.50 7.91 -8.53
N VAL A 95 23.36 7.21 -8.48
CA VAL A 95 22.17 7.65 -7.76
C VAL A 95 21.74 6.57 -6.77
N SER A 96 21.57 6.94 -5.50
CA SER A 96 21.08 6.06 -4.44
C SER A 96 19.91 6.71 -3.70
N ALA A 97 19.06 5.89 -3.08
CA ALA A 97 18.06 6.35 -2.12
C ALA A 97 18.27 5.74 -0.70
N SER A 98 19.50 5.31 -0.43
CA SER A 98 19.94 4.70 0.83
C SER A 98 21.43 4.96 1.06
N PHE A 99 21.87 4.87 2.32
CA PHE A 99 23.29 4.96 2.71
C PHE A 99 23.95 3.60 2.92
N GLY A 100 23.24 2.50 2.64
CA GLY A 100 23.78 1.15 2.84
C GLY A 100 24.73 0.71 1.72
N GLY A 101 25.86 0.12 2.12
CA GLY A 101 26.88 -0.42 1.21
C GLY A 101 28.17 0.41 1.19
N GLN A 102 29.17 0.00 0.40
CA GLN A 102 30.43 0.72 0.24
C GLN A 102 30.28 1.90 -0.75
N LEU A 103 29.35 2.81 -0.47
CA LEU A 103 28.99 3.90 -1.39
C LEU A 103 30.15 4.87 -1.68
N ARG A 104 31.14 4.94 -0.78
CA ARG A 104 32.38 5.72 -0.93
C ARG A 104 33.16 5.45 -2.22
N ALA A 105 32.95 4.29 -2.85
CA ALA A 105 33.51 3.99 -4.17
C ALA A 105 33.05 4.96 -5.27
N PHE A 106 31.98 5.72 -5.02
CA PHE A 106 31.37 6.65 -5.97
C PHE A 106 31.32 8.10 -5.45
N SER A 107 32.06 8.45 -4.38
CA SER A 107 31.91 9.74 -3.67
C SER A 107 31.94 10.98 -4.57
N ASP A 108 32.70 10.97 -5.67
CA ASP A 108 32.85 12.11 -6.59
C ASP A 108 31.69 12.28 -7.59
N VAL A 109 30.82 11.26 -7.72
CA VAL A 109 29.69 11.24 -8.67
C VAL A 109 28.38 10.79 -8.03
N LEU A 110 28.31 10.67 -6.70
CA LEU A 110 27.17 10.10 -5.98
C LEU A 110 26.17 11.18 -5.56
N THR A 111 24.94 11.03 -6.02
CA THR A 111 23.77 11.76 -5.52
C THR A 111 22.88 10.83 -4.69
N VAL A 112 22.53 11.24 -3.47
CA VAL A 112 21.63 10.49 -2.59
C VAL A 112 20.31 11.23 -2.39
N LEU A 113 19.19 10.52 -2.55
CA LEU A 113 17.84 10.99 -2.27
C LEU A 113 17.28 10.33 -1.00
N SER A 114 16.34 10.99 -0.31
CA SER A 114 15.50 10.29 0.66
C SER A 114 14.52 9.36 -0.06
N HIS A 115 14.31 8.16 0.46
CA HIS A 115 13.27 7.25 -0.02
C HIS A 115 11.88 7.55 0.56
N GLY A 116 11.79 8.32 1.65
CA GLY A 116 10.53 8.73 2.29
C GLY A 116 10.32 10.24 2.24
N VAL A 117 9.54 10.78 3.20
CA VAL A 117 9.41 12.22 3.41
C VAL A 117 10.66 12.73 4.13
N GLY A 118 11.64 13.24 3.37
CA GLY A 118 12.86 13.82 3.93
C GLY A 118 13.67 12.86 4.80
N TYR A 119 14.51 13.42 5.68
CA TYR A 119 15.39 12.66 6.58
C TYR A 119 14.89 12.77 8.02
N THR A 120 13.97 11.86 8.39
CA THR A 120 13.17 12.00 9.62
C THR A 120 13.40 10.89 10.64
N LYS A 121 14.06 9.80 10.25
CA LYS A 121 14.25 8.61 11.09
C LYS A 121 15.58 8.65 11.83
N ARG A 122 15.60 8.04 13.01
CA ARG A 122 16.82 7.64 13.71
C ARG A 122 17.08 6.17 13.42
N LEU A 123 18.32 5.82 13.12
CA LEU A 123 18.72 4.44 12.86
C LEU A 123 20.14 4.22 13.37
N ALA A 124 20.35 3.09 14.05
CA ALA A 124 21.69 2.63 14.37
C ALA A 124 22.53 2.48 13.09
N THR A 125 23.79 2.88 13.16
CA THR A 125 24.73 2.72 12.04
C THR A 125 25.07 1.25 11.85
N PRO A 126 25.12 0.74 10.62
CA PRO A 126 25.62 -0.61 10.36
C PRO A 126 27.08 -0.68 10.81
N ASP A 127 27.46 -1.72 11.56
CA ASP A 127 28.88 -1.98 11.85
C ASP A 127 29.59 -2.26 10.52
N THR A 128 30.42 -1.33 10.07
CA THR A 128 31.13 -1.39 8.77
C THR A 128 32.32 -2.37 8.81
N ARG A 129 32.55 -3.06 9.93
CA ARG A 129 33.59 -4.06 10.07
C ARG A 129 33.18 -5.37 9.37
N HIS A 130 34.01 -5.81 8.42
CA HIS A 130 33.90 -7.12 7.77
C HIS A 130 33.70 -8.25 8.79
N PRO A 131 32.88 -9.29 8.51
CA PRO A 131 33.17 -10.62 9.01
C PRO A 131 34.47 -11.06 8.34
N THR A 132 35.60 -10.97 9.04
CA THR A 132 36.81 -11.69 8.62
C THR A 132 36.45 -13.18 8.52
N PRO A 133 36.81 -13.87 7.41
CA PRO A 133 36.76 -15.33 7.41
C PRO A 133 37.64 -15.81 8.56
N ASP A 134 37.04 -16.48 9.53
CA ASP A 134 37.77 -16.97 10.69
C ASP A 134 38.72 -18.10 10.24
N THR A 135 39.95 -17.74 9.90
CA THR A 135 41.03 -18.69 9.60
C THR A 135 41.82 -19.09 10.85
N ARG A 136 41.27 -18.89 12.05
CA ARG A 136 41.94 -19.29 13.29
C ARG A 136 41.47 -20.66 13.76
N HIS A 137 42.43 -21.58 13.82
CA HIS A 137 42.29 -22.86 14.51
C HIS A 137 41.79 -22.66 15.95
N PRO A 138 40.94 -23.58 16.47
CA PRO A 138 40.31 -23.41 17.77
C PRO A 138 41.34 -23.60 18.89
N THR A 139 41.66 -22.53 19.60
CA THR A 139 42.15 -22.61 20.98
C THR A 139 40.96 -22.45 21.94
N PRO A 140 40.79 -23.32 22.94
CA PRO A 140 39.71 -23.19 23.91
C PRO A 140 40.10 -22.08 24.90
N ASP A 141 39.47 -20.91 24.79
CA ASP A 141 39.58 -19.87 25.81
C ASP A 141 38.18 -19.51 26.34
N THR A 142 38.01 -19.77 27.63
CA THR A 142 36.79 -19.59 28.43
C THR A 142 36.58 -18.11 28.73
N ARG A 143 35.96 -17.37 27.82
CA ARG A 143 35.35 -16.07 28.13
C ARG A 143 33.97 -15.99 27.48
N HIS A 144 32.96 -15.85 28.33
CA HIS A 144 31.57 -15.65 27.94
C HIS A 144 31.45 -14.45 26.99
N PRO A 145 30.92 -14.61 25.76
CA PRO A 145 30.52 -13.47 24.96
C PRO A 145 29.22 -12.91 25.52
N THR A 146 29.22 -11.65 25.94
CA THR A 146 27.99 -10.87 26.07
C THR A 146 27.35 -10.74 24.68
N PRO A 147 26.07 -11.10 24.50
CA PRO A 147 25.42 -10.99 23.21
C PRO A 147 25.12 -9.53 22.90
N ASP A 148 25.84 -8.97 21.94
CA ASP A 148 25.54 -7.66 21.36
C ASP A 148 24.23 -7.79 20.58
N THR A 149 23.16 -7.25 21.16
CA THR A 149 21.75 -7.54 20.83
C THR A 149 21.08 -6.43 20.02
N ARG A 150 21.84 -5.46 19.50
CA ARG A 150 21.24 -4.36 18.72
C ARG A 150 20.94 -4.82 17.30
N GLN A 151 19.69 -5.20 17.08
CA GLN A 151 19.16 -5.45 15.74
C GLN A 151 19.16 -4.14 14.92
N PRO A 152 19.67 -4.15 13.68
CA PRO A 152 19.59 -2.99 12.80
C PRO A 152 18.14 -2.77 12.37
N GLY A 153 17.42 -1.86 13.02
CA GLY A 153 16.09 -1.44 12.57
C GLY A 153 15.21 -0.69 13.56
N VAL A 154 15.48 -0.77 14.86
CA VAL A 154 14.78 0.04 15.87
C VAL A 154 15.61 1.29 16.13
N GLY A 155 15.08 2.45 15.74
CA GLY A 155 15.68 3.74 16.09
C GLY A 155 15.42 4.06 17.55
N SER A 156 16.48 4.16 18.34
CA SER A 156 16.45 4.62 19.72
C SER A 156 16.74 6.12 19.80
N GLU A 157 16.48 6.74 20.96
CA GLU A 157 16.78 8.15 21.15
C GLU A 157 18.27 8.49 21.06
N SER A 158 19.13 7.50 21.32
CA SER A 158 20.59 7.61 21.20
C SER A 158 21.11 7.41 19.78
N ASP A 159 20.28 6.96 18.84
CA ASP A 159 20.73 6.68 17.48
C ASP A 159 20.86 7.95 16.63
N PRO A 160 21.84 7.97 15.71
CA PRO A 160 22.03 9.09 14.80
C PRO A 160 20.83 9.26 13.86
N VAL A 161 20.62 10.50 13.40
CA VAL A 161 19.60 10.81 12.40
C VAL A 161 20.07 10.27 11.06
N PHE A 162 19.27 9.35 10.52
CA PHE A 162 19.56 8.67 9.28
C PHE A 162 19.71 9.66 8.13
N GLY A 163 20.90 9.69 7.52
CA GLY A 163 21.21 10.51 6.35
C GLY A 163 21.49 11.98 6.62
N LEU A 164 21.51 12.44 7.88
CA LEU A 164 21.91 13.81 8.24
C LEU A 164 23.06 13.85 9.26
N SER A 165 23.27 12.80 10.06
CA SER A 165 24.35 12.76 11.04
C SER A 165 25.71 12.36 10.42
N PRO A 166 26.83 12.79 11.03
CA PRO A 166 28.18 12.54 10.51
C PRO A 166 28.46 11.06 10.21
N GLU A 167 27.94 10.14 11.02
CA GLU A 167 28.16 8.70 10.89
C GLU A 167 27.60 8.12 9.59
N TRP A 168 26.67 8.82 8.93
CA TRP A 168 26.10 8.44 7.64
C TRP A 168 26.73 9.16 6.46
N LEU A 169 27.37 10.31 6.71
CA LEU A 169 27.75 11.26 5.67
C LEU A 169 29.26 11.42 5.52
N LEU A 170 30.05 11.15 6.56
CA LEU A 170 31.50 11.35 6.54
C LEU A 170 32.25 10.03 6.49
N ASP A 171 33.39 10.03 5.78
CA ASP A 171 34.36 8.96 5.85
C ASP A 171 35.27 9.08 7.09
N GLU A 172 36.24 8.17 7.20
CA GLU A 172 37.21 8.12 8.30
C GLU A 172 38.12 9.37 8.35
N ASP A 173 38.25 10.10 7.24
CA ASP A 173 39.01 11.34 7.14
C ASP A 173 38.13 12.59 7.39
N GLY A 174 36.85 12.41 7.70
CA GLY A 174 35.89 13.49 7.92
C GLY A 174 35.38 14.16 6.64
N LYS A 175 35.56 13.53 5.47
CA LYS A 175 35.08 14.06 4.18
C LYS A 175 33.72 13.50 3.81
N PRO A 176 32.85 14.29 3.14
CA PRO A 176 31.57 13.79 2.66
C PRO A 176 31.71 12.60 1.70
N VAL A 177 30.93 11.54 1.94
CA VAL A 177 30.87 10.32 1.09
C VAL A 177 29.95 10.46 -0.11
N VAL A 178 29.32 11.63 -0.28
CA VAL A 178 28.39 11.95 -1.37
C VAL A 178 28.81 13.26 -2.01
N SER A 179 28.63 13.39 -3.33
CA SER A 179 28.80 14.67 -4.02
C SER A 179 27.59 15.56 -3.82
N ALA A 180 26.41 14.95 -3.72
CA ALA A 180 25.15 15.64 -3.54
C ALA A 180 24.19 14.90 -2.61
N LEU A 181 23.66 15.62 -1.62
CA LEU A 181 22.59 15.18 -0.75
C LEU A 181 21.31 15.94 -1.12
N VAL A 182 20.34 15.25 -1.71
CA VAL A 182 19.09 15.87 -2.16
C VAL A 182 18.16 16.12 -0.98
N LEU A 183 17.78 17.38 -0.81
CA LEU A 183 16.85 17.84 0.21
C LEU A 183 15.52 18.26 -0.42
N SER A 184 14.42 17.95 0.26
CA SER A 184 13.08 18.36 -0.19
C SER A 184 12.64 19.70 0.38
N HIS A 185 13.21 20.12 1.52
CA HIS A 185 12.82 21.34 2.22
C HIS A 185 14.02 22.01 2.93
N PRO A 186 14.08 23.37 3.01
CA PRO A 186 15.17 24.10 3.67
C PRO A 186 15.39 23.72 5.15
N GLU A 187 14.36 23.27 5.86
CA GLU A 187 14.51 22.77 7.24
C GLU A 187 15.58 21.67 7.35
N GLN A 188 15.65 20.81 6.33
CA GLN A 188 16.62 19.70 6.29
C GLN A 188 18.04 20.23 6.14
N TYR A 189 18.22 21.36 5.45
CA TYR A 189 19.51 22.02 5.32
C TYR A 189 19.97 22.59 6.66
N GLU A 190 19.08 23.22 7.43
CA GLU A 190 19.42 23.74 8.76
C GLU A 190 19.80 22.61 9.74
N ARG A 191 19.09 21.48 9.66
CA ARG A 191 19.41 20.28 10.44
C ARG A 191 20.73 19.67 10.03
N LEU A 192 20.99 19.56 8.72
CA LEU A 192 22.29 19.12 8.19
C LEU A 192 23.43 20.03 8.66
N ARG A 193 23.29 21.34 8.50
CA ARG A 193 24.29 22.34 8.90
C ARG A 193 24.59 22.31 10.39
N THR A 194 23.62 21.92 11.21
CA THR A 194 23.78 21.79 12.66
C THR A 194 24.42 20.46 13.04
N ALA A 195 23.99 19.35 12.43
CA ALA A 195 24.43 18.00 12.79
C ALA A 195 25.76 17.60 12.14
N CYS A 196 26.01 18.03 10.90
CA CYS A 196 27.21 17.71 10.10
C CYS A 196 27.57 18.90 9.18
N PRO A 197 28.17 19.98 9.72
CA PRO A 197 28.57 21.17 8.95
C PRO A 197 29.48 20.84 7.75
N GLU A 198 30.34 19.83 7.87
CA GLU A 198 31.29 19.38 6.85
C GLU A 198 30.57 18.92 5.57
N ALA A 199 29.38 18.32 5.71
CA ALA A 199 28.57 17.85 4.59
C ALA A 199 27.60 18.92 4.05
N ALA A 200 27.47 20.09 4.69
CA ALA A 200 26.51 21.12 4.29
C ALA A 200 26.70 21.62 2.85
N SER A 201 27.93 21.61 2.34
CA SER A 201 28.25 22.01 0.96
C SER A 201 27.70 21.05 -0.11
N THR A 202 27.33 19.82 0.29
CA THR A 202 26.77 18.80 -0.62
C THR A 202 25.26 18.95 -0.80
N ALA A 203 24.59 19.83 -0.05
CA ALA A 203 23.14 19.95 -0.05
C ALA A 203 22.59 20.48 -1.38
N VAL A 204 21.61 19.77 -1.96
CA VAL A 204 20.90 20.18 -3.18
C VAL A 204 19.41 20.22 -2.91
N LEU A 205 18.80 21.40 -2.91
CA LEU A 205 17.36 21.56 -2.73
C LEU A 205 16.59 21.26 -4.02
N ALA A 206 16.13 20.02 -4.18
CA ALA A 206 15.45 19.54 -5.38
C ALA A 206 14.02 19.02 -5.15
N GLY A 207 13.43 19.27 -3.98
CA GLY A 207 12.04 18.88 -3.70
C GLY A 207 11.85 17.36 -3.56
N ASP A 208 10.60 16.92 -3.66
CA ASP A 208 10.22 15.50 -3.52
C ASP A 208 9.52 15.02 -4.82
N PRO A 209 10.14 14.13 -5.62
CA PRO A 209 9.53 13.66 -6.86
C PRO A 209 8.30 12.77 -6.62
N CYS A 210 8.22 12.07 -5.48
CA CYS A 210 7.03 11.30 -5.12
C CYS A 210 5.86 12.25 -4.80
N TRP A 211 6.14 13.36 -4.10
CA TRP A 211 5.14 14.40 -3.83
C TRP A 211 4.62 15.05 -5.11
N ASP A 212 5.50 15.39 -6.05
CA ASP A 212 5.09 15.94 -7.34
C ASP A 212 4.18 14.99 -8.11
N ARG A 213 4.46 13.68 -8.08
CA ARG A 213 3.59 12.66 -8.68
C ARG A 213 2.24 12.56 -7.96
N LEU A 214 2.21 12.65 -6.63
CA LEU A 214 0.97 12.67 -5.84
C LEU A 214 0.11 13.90 -6.17
N LEU A 215 0.71 15.09 -6.24
CA LEU A 215 0.04 16.34 -6.60
C LEU A 215 -0.53 16.29 -8.03
N ALA A 216 0.26 15.83 -8.99
CA ALA A 216 -0.17 15.68 -10.38
C ALA A 216 -1.31 14.67 -10.54
N ALA A 217 -1.34 13.64 -9.68
CA ALA A 217 -2.36 12.59 -9.72
C ALA A 217 -3.64 12.91 -8.93
N ARG A 218 -3.59 13.89 -8.03
CA ARG A 218 -4.71 14.26 -7.13
C ARG A 218 -6.06 14.51 -7.87
N PRO A 219 -6.11 15.22 -9.02
CA PRO A 219 -7.37 15.43 -9.74
C PRO A 219 -8.04 14.14 -10.24
N TYR A 220 -7.31 13.03 -10.32
CA TYR A 220 -7.80 11.74 -10.81
C TYR A 220 -8.31 10.81 -9.69
N ARG A 221 -8.53 11.33 -8.48
CA ARG A 221 -9.02 10.58 -7.31
C ARG A 221 -10.13 9.57 -7.64
N GLU A 222 -11.18 10.01 -8.33
CA GLU A 222 -12.32 9.14 -8.65
C GLU A 222 -11.97 8.01 -9.63
N ARG A 223 -10.93 8.18 -10.46
CA ARG A 223 -10.43 7.10 -11.34
C ARG A 223 -9.80 5.99 -10.51
N TYR A 224 -9.01 6.34 -9.48
CA TYR A 224 -8.39 5.36 -8.59
C TYR A 224 -9.40 4.65 -7.70
N ARG A 225 -10.41 5.38 -7.22
CA ARG A 225 -11.52 4.80 -6.45
C ARG A 225 -12.27 3.73 -7.23
N ARG A 226 -12.62 4.00 -8.50
CA ARG A 226 -13.26 3.01 -9.38
C ARG A 226 -12.38 1.78 -9.60
N SER A 227 -11.07 1.93 -9.82
CA SER A 227 -10.18 0.77 -9.97
C SER A 227 -10.05 -0.06 -8.69
N LEU A 228 -10.13 0.57 -7.51
CA LEU A 228 -10.06 -0.14 -6.22
C LEU A 228 -11.40 -0.77 -5.81
N GLY A 229 -12.41 -0.69 -6.67
CA GLY A 229 -13.75 -1.22 -6.42
C GLY A 229 -14.54 -0.41 -5.38
N VAL A 230 -14.20 0.86 -5.18
CA VAL A 230 -14.95 1.74 -4.27
C VAL A 230 -16.21 2.22 -4.99
N GLY A 231 -17.37 1.83 -4.46
CA GLY A 231 -18.69 2.20 -4.98
C GLY A 231 -19.01 3.70 -4.79
N GLN A 232 -20.08 4.17 -5.44
CA GLN A 232 -20.54 5.54 -5.21
C GLN A 232 -21.06 5.67 -3.77
N GLY A 233 -20.65 6.73 -3.07
CA GLY A 233 -21.03 6.94 -1.67
C GLY A 233 -20.25 6.11 -0.65
N GLN A 234 -19.46 5.11 -1.08
CA GLN A 234 -18.62 4.35 -0.16
C GLN A 234 -17.42 5.16 0.34
N ARG A 235 -17.05 4.95 1.60
CA ARG A 235 -15.83 5.53 2.19
C ARG A 235 -14.68 4.52 2.10
N LEU A 236 -13.52 4.93 1.59
CA LEU A 236 -12.30 4.11 1.56
C LEU A 236 -11.46 4.39 2.80
N ILE A 237 -11.31 3.39 3.67
CA ILE A 237 -10.44 3.43 4.85
C ILE A 237 -9.17 2.65 4.54
N VAL A 238 -8.02 3.30 4.70
CA VAL A 238 -6.72 2.71 4.40
C VAL A 238 -5.96 2.45 5.71
N LEU A 239 -5.65 1.19 5.97
CA LEU A 239 -4.69 0.79 6.98
C LEU A 239 -3.28 0.88 6.35
N ASN A 240 -2.34 1.57 7.00
CA ASN A 240 -0.94 1.52 6.57
C ASN A 240 0.01 1.29 7.73
N SER A 241 1.15 0.66 7.45
CA SER A 241 2.18 0.49 8.46
C SER A 241 3.59 0.60 7.91
N THR A 242 4.46 1.30 8.64
CA THR A 242 5.91 1.20 8.53
C THR A 242 6.40 -0.17 9.02
N TRP A 243 7.67 -0.46 8.86
CA TRP A 243 8.30 -1.68 9.37
C TRP A 243 8.97 -1.40 10.72
N ASN A 244 9.08 -2.45 11.55
CA ASN A 244 9.70 -2.57 12.88
C ASN A 244 8.69 -3.07 13.94
N PRO A 245 9.14 -3.60 15.10
CA PRO A 245 8.22 -4.06 16.14
C PRO A 245 7.29 -2.95 16.68
N GLU A 246 7.74 -1.69 16.76
CA GLU A 246 6.93 -0.55 17.26
C GLU A 246 5.92 0.01 16.21
N SER A 247 5.84 -0.60 15.02
CA SER A 247 4.93 -0.20 13.95
C SER A 247 3.52 -0.74 14.16
N LEU A 248 2.54 -0.24 13.43
CA LEU A 248 1.15 -0.71 13.55
C LEU A 248 0.97 -2.20 13.21
N PHE A 249 1.83 -2.75 12.35
CA PHE A 249 1.86 -4.17 12.00
C PHE A 249 2.89 -4.96 12.81
N GLY A 250 3.57 -4.31 13.75
CA GLY A 250 4.55 -4.92 14.65
C GLY A 250 3.91 -5.41 15.94
N ASP A 251 4.69 -6.16 16.71
CA ASP A 251 4.33 -6.81 17.97
C ASP A 251 5.04 -6.19 19.20
N GLY A 252 5.62 -5.00 19.04
CA GLY A 252 6.38 -4.28 20.05
C GLY A 252 5.51 -3.48 21.04
N ASP A 253 6.04 -3.28 22.26
CA ASP A 253 5.43 -2.53 23.37
C ASP A 253 4.13 -3.10 23.98
N GLY A 254 4.12 -4.41 24.24
CA GLY A 254 3.30 -5.03 25.28
C GLY A 254 1.85 -5.37 24.91
N ASP A 255 1.23 -4.60 24.01
CA ASP A 255 -0.11 -4.86 23.48
C ASP A 255 -0.08 -4.89 21.94
N ASP A 256 0.14 -6.07 21.37
CA ASP A 256 -0.01 -6.32 19.93
C ASP A 256 -1.46 -5.99 19.51
N LEU A 257 -1.63 -4.81 18.91
CA LEU A 257 -2.92 -4.26 18.53
C LEU A 257 -3.54 -5.01 17.35
N LEU A 258 -2.70 -5.51 16.43
CA LEU A 258 -3.13 -5.98 15.12
C LEU A 258 -4.09 -7.18 15.17
N PRO A 259 -3.87 -8.23 16.01
CA PRO A 259 -4.81 -9.33 16.18
C PRO A 259 -6.21 -8.89 16.61
N SER A 260 -6.32 -7.83 17.43
CA SER A 260 -7.61 -7.28 17.84
C SER A 260 -8.20 -6.31 16.82
N LEU A 261 -7.35 -5.55 16.12
CA LEU A 261 -7.77 -4.52 15.17
C LEU A 261 -8.28 -5.10 13.86
N LEU A 262 -7.63 -6.14 13.30
CA LEU A 262 -8.00 -6.68 11.98
C LEU A 262 -9.43 -7.25 11.91
N PRO A 263 -9.90 -8.06 12.88
CA PRO A 263 -11.29 -8.52 12.88
C PRO A 263 -12.27 -7.36 12.99
N ARG A 264 -11.95 -6.34 13.78
CA ARG A 264 -12.82 -5.18 14.00
C ARG A 264 -12.87 -4.26 12.77
N LEU A 265 -11.73 -4.05 12.13
CA LEU A 265 -11.60 -3.31 10.87
C LEU A 265 -12.49 -3.89 9.78
N THR A 266 -12.65 -5.21 9.75
CA THR A 266 -13.44 -5.89 8.69
C THR A 266 -14.89 -6.14 9.07
N SER A 267 -15.23 -6.09 10.36
CA SER A 267 -16.54 -6.53 10.85
C SER A 267 -17.41 -5.41 11.43
N GLU A 268 -16.83 -4.29 11.89
CA GLU A 268 -17.58 -3.14 12.41
C GLU A 268 -18.10 -2.20 11.31
N PHE A 269 -17.57 -2.30 10.08
CA PHE A 269 -17.92 -1.44 8.97
C PHE A 269 -18.88 -2.15 8.00
N PRO A 270 -20.04 -1.55 7.68
CA PRO A 270 -20.92 -2.10 6.64
C PRO A 270 -20.22 -2.18 5.29
N THR A 271 -20.23 -3.36 4.68
CA THR A 271 -19.55 -3.66 3.40
C THR A 271 -20.05 -2.83 2.22
N ASP A 272 -21.29 -2.34 2.32
CA ASP A 272 -21.92 -1.48 1.30
C ASP A 272 -21.65 0.01 1.52
N GLU A 273 -21.19 0.42 2.70
CA GLU A 273 -20.85 1.82 3.04
C GLU A 273 -19.34 2.07 3.06
N TYR A 274 -18.52 1.05 3.28
CA TYR A 274 -17.07 1.18 3.41
C TYR A 274 -16.33 0.16 2.56
N ARG A 275 -15.20 0.62 2.00
CA ARG A 275 -14.17 -0.21 1.40
C ARG A 275 -12.90 -0.11 2.23
N LEU A 276 -12.18 -1.21 2.36
CA LEU A 276 -10.97 -1.30 3.17
C LEU A 276 -9.78 -1.62 2.29
N ALA A 277 -8.63 -0.99 2.57
CA ALA A 277 -7.36 -1.33 1.93
C ALA A 277 -6.21 -1.37 2.95
N ALA A 278 -5.19 -2.19 2.69
CA ALA A 278 -3.97 -2.26 3.48
C ALA A 278 -2.74 -1.95 2.61
N VAL A 279 -1.95 -0.97 3.05
CA VAL A 279 -0.67 -0.56 2.45
C VAL A 279 0.44 -0.86 3.45
N LEU A 280 1.16 -1.96 3.22
CA LEU A 280 2.27 -2.37 4.08
C LEU A 280 3.61 -1.96 3.47
N HIS A 281 4.54 -1.50 4.31
CA HIS A 281 5.88 -1.12 3.86
C HIS A 281 6.60 -2.27 3.13
N PRO A 282 7.39 -2.01 2.06
CA PRO A 282 8.09 -3.08 1.32
C PRO A 282 8.94 -4.00 2.20
N ASN A 283 9.62 -3.46 3.22
CA ASN A 283 10.40 -4.28 4.16
C ASN A 283 9.54 -5.29 4.96
N ILE A 284 8.24 -5.05 5.18
CA ILE A 284 7.33 -6.03 5.80
C ILE A 284 7.10 -7.18 4.81
N TRP A 285 6.75 -6.85 3.56
CA TRP A 285 6.54 -7.80 2.48
C TRP A 285 7.74 -8.70 2.22
N HIS A 286 8.92 -8.10 2.11
CA HIS A 286 10.14 -8.81 1.76
C HIS A 286 10.89 -9.39 2.96
N GLY A 287 10.61 -8.90 4.17
CA GLY A 287 11.13 -9.46 5.42
C GLY A 287 10.43 -10.76 5.81
N HIS A 288 9.10 -10.82 5.72
CA HIS A 288 8.32 -12.02 6.07
C HIS A 288 7.98 -12.90 4.86
N GLY A 289 8.06 -12.35 3.65
CA GLY A 289 7.68 -13.02 2.41
C GLY A 289 6.20 -12.79 2.04
N PRO A 290 5.87 -12.57 0.74
CA PRO A 290 4.51 -12.30 0.31
C PRO A 290 3.49 -13.38 0.69
N GLY A 291 3.89 -14.65 0.75
CA GLY A 291 3.00 -15.73 1.19
C GLY A 291 2.55 -15.57 2.64
N GLN A 292 3.48 -15.20 3.54
CA GLN A 292 3.19 -15.02 4.96
C GLN A 292 2.25 -13.84 5.21
N ILE A 293 2.48 -12.71 4.53
CA ILE A 293 1.60 -11.54 4.63
C ILE A 293 0.17 -11.88 4.19
N ARG A 294 0.04 -12.63 3.08
CA ARG A 294 -1.28 -13.07 2.61
C ARG A 294 -1.95 -14.03 3.57
N ALA A 295 -1.20 -14.90 4.24
CA ALA A 295 -1.72 -15.81 5.25
C ALA A 295 -2.22 -15.06 6.50
N TRP A 296 -1.43 -14.12 7.03
CA TRP A 296 -1.83 -13.28 8.18
C TRP A 296 -3.07 -12.43 7.88
N LEU A 297 -3.21 -11.92 6.66
CA LEU A 297 -4.34 -11.11 6.24
C LEU A 297 -5.45 -11.92 5.54
N ASP A 298 -5.40 -13.25 5.51
CA ASP A 298 -6.30 -14.08 4.68
C ASP A 298 -7.78 -13.81 4.99
N ARG A 299 -8.18 -13.88 6.26
CA ARG A 299 -9.56 -13.63 6.66
C ARG A 299 -9.98 -12.19 6.32
N ALA A 300 -9.12 -11.22 6.61
CA ALA A 300 -9.44 -9.82 6.33
C ALA A 300 -9.64 -9.59 4.81
N ARG A 301 -8.81 -10.22 3.98
CA ARG A 301 -8.95 -10.18 2.52
C ARG A 301 -10.24 -10.84 2.03
N ARG A 302 -10.58 -12.02 2.57
CA ARG A 302 -11.87 -12.68 2.28
C ARG A 302 -13.05 -11.83 2.74
N ALA A 303 -12.89 -11.04 3.81
CA ALA A 303 -13.89 -10.07 4.25
C ALA A 303 -13.96 -8.78 3.41
N GLY A 304 -13.10 -8.64 2.39
CA GLY A 304 -13.10 -7.47 1.50
C GLY A 304 -12.03 -6.42 1.84
N LEU A 305 -10.92 -6.78 2.48
CA LEU A 305 -9.73 -5.93 2.55
C LEU A 305 -8.89 -6.05 1.26
N ALA A 306 -8.67 -4.95 0.54
CA ALA A 306 -7.73 -4.90 -0.57
C ALA A 306 -6.28 -4.85 -0.06
N LEU A 307 -5.47 -5.87 -0.35
CA LEU A 307 -4.05 -5.87 0.02
C LEU A 307 -3.21 -5.29 -1.11
N ILE A 308 -2.74 -4.05 -0.92
CA ILE A 308 -2.17 -3.23 -1.98
C ILE A 308 -0.71 -3.57 -2.24
N ASP A 309 -0.35 -3.64 -3.52
CA ASP A 309 1.04 -3.77 -3.96
C ASP A 309 1.90 -2.60 -3.45
N PRO A 310 3.00 -2.89 -2.72
CA PRO A 310 3.77 -1.87 -2.01
C PRO A 310 4.62 -0.99 -2.94
N LEU A 311 4.73 -1.33 -4.23
CA LEU A 311 5.57 -0.62 -5.20
C LEU A 311 4.76 0.33 -6.08
N ASN A 312 3.67 -0.18 -6.64
CA ASN A 312 3.00 0.47 -7.77
C ASN A 312 1.70 1.18 -7.40
N ASN A 313 1.00 0.73 -6.36
CA ASN A 313 -0.41 1.09 -6.16
C ASN A 313 -0.67 1.90 -4.87
N TRP A 314 0.29 1.99 -3.95
CA TRP A 314 0.08 2.64 -2.66
C TRP A 314 -0.27 4.13 -2.77
N ARG A 315 0.32 4.85 -3.73
CA ARG A 315 0.06 6.29 -3.96
C ARG A 315 -1.36 6.55 -4.44
N GLN A 316 -1.85 5.71 -5.34
CA GLN A 316 -3.20 5.75 -5.89
C GLN A 316 -4.22 5.44 -4.80
N THR A 317 -3.95 4.43 -3.97
CA THR A 317 -4.77 4.11 -2.80
C THR A 317 -4.81 5.28 -1.80
N LEU A 318 -3.68 5.95 -1.56
CA LEU A 318 -3.61 7.10 -0.66
C LEU A 318 -4.44 8.29 -1.18
N ILE A 319 -4.35 8.60 -2.49
CA ILE A 319 -5.15 9.65 -3.13
C ILE A 319 -6.66 9.31 -3.07
N ALA A 320 -7.01 8.03 -3.20
CA ALA A 320 -8.38 7.54 -3.19
C ALA A 320 -9.04 7.52 -1.79
N ALA A 321 -8.22 7.57 -0.73
CA ALA A 321 -8.66 7.39 0.65
C ALA A 321 -9.62 8.50 1.12
N ASP A 322 -10.51 8.15 2.03
CA ASP A 322 -11.32 9.08 2.82
C ASP A 322 -10.74 9.25 4.24
N ALA A 323 -10.14 8.20 4.81
CA ALA A 323 -9.35 8.27 6.03
C ALA A 323 -8.23 7.22 6.05
N VAL A 324 -7.21 7.47 6.87
CA VAL A 324 -6.05 6.59 7.05
C VAL A 324 -5.90 6.21 8.53
N ILE A 325 -5.77 4.91 8.79
CA ILE A 325 -5.28 4.37 10.07
C ILE A 325 -3.83 4.00 9.87
N GLY A 326 -2.92 4.77 10.47
CA GLY A 326 -1.49 4.69 10.18
C GLY A 326 -0.62 4.65 11.42
N ASP A 327 0.69 4.68 11.18
CA ASP A 327 1.70 4.88 12.21
C ASP A 327 2.63 6.05 11.90
N HIS A 328 3.75 6.16 12.60
CA HIS A 328 4.78 7.18 12.43
C HIS A 328 5.58 7.10 11.09
N GLY A 329 5.12 6.35 10.09
CA GLY A 329 5.75 6.17 8.78
C GLY A 329 5.50 7.32 7.78
N ALA A 330 6.33 7.35 6.71
CA ALA A 330 6.25 8.37 5.65
C ALA A 330 4.92 8.35 4.88
N VAL A 331 4.33 7.17 4.66
CA VAL A 331 3.02 7.03 3.98
C VAL A 331 1.92 7.75 4.76
N THR A 332 1.92 7.62 6.09
CA THR A 332 0.99 8.35 6.96
C THR A 332 1.17 9.86 6.84
N TYR A 333 2.42 10.33 6.78
CA TYR A 333 2.70 11.77 6.64
C TYR A 333 2.31 12.31 5.25
N TYR A 334 2.50 11.54 4.18
CA TYR A 334 1.95 11.89 2.86
C TYR A 334 0.41 11.98 2.89
N ALA A 335 -0.27 11.15 3.67
CA ALA A 335 -1.73 11.23 3.85
C ALA A 335 -2.13 12.58 4.45
N ALA A 336 -1.47 12.95 5.56
CA ALA A 336 -1.69 14.21 6.23
C ALA A 336 -1.40 15.41 5.30
N ALA A 337 -0.30 15.34 4.53
CA ALA A 337 0.05 16.34 3.53
C ALA A 337 -0.98 16.47 2.39
N LEU A 338 -1.65 15.39 1.99
CA LEU A 338 -2.75 15.44 1.03
C LEU A 338 -4.04 16.05 1.62
N GLY A 339 -4.05 16.28 2.93
CA GLY A 339 -5.23 16.72 3.68
C GLY A 339 -6.17 15.57 4.02
N THR A 340 -5.74 14.30 3.93
CA THR A 340 -6.53 13.14 4.33
C THR A 340 -6.51 13.01 5.87
N PRO A 341 -7.66 12.82 6.53
CA PRO A 341 -7.71 12.57 7.97
C PRO A 341 -6.89 11.32 8.36
N VAL A 342 -6.13 11.43 9.45
CA VAL A 342 -5.26 10.36 9.98
C VAL A 342 -5.63 10.04 11.42
N LEU A 343 -5.78 8.74 11.71
CA LEU A 343 -5.85 8.17 13.05
C LEU A 343 -4.62 7.30 13.30
N LEU A 344 -3.82 7.62 14.32
CA LEU A 344 -2.61 6.86 14.63
C LEU A 344 -2.94 5.62 15.46
N GLY A 345 -2.68 4.44 14.90
CA GLY A 345 -2.75 3.17 15.62
C GLY A 345 -1.46 2.82 16.36
N ALA A 346 -0.31 3.31 15.89
CA ALA A 346 0.97 3.23 16.58
C ALA A 346 1.74 4.55 16.40
N ALA A 347 2.27 5.10 17.49
CA ALA A 347 2.86 6.43 17.46
C ALA A 347 4.13 6.55 18.34
N PRO A 348 5.13 5.66 18.14
CA PRO A 348 6.42 5.81 18.81
C PRO A 348 7.10 7.09 18.34
N LEU A 349 7.70 7.82 19.29
CA LEU A 349 8.46 9.04 19.01
C LEU A 349 9.98 8.77 19.02
N SER A 350 10.43 7.72 19.70
CA SER A 350 11.85 7.33 19.85
C SER A 350 12.61 7.25 18.53
N GLY A 351 12.00 6.60 17.52
CA GLY A 351 12.57 6.42 16.19
C GLY A 351 12.50 7.64 15.26
N LEU A 352 11.98 8.79 15.73
CA LEU A 352 11.90 10.04 14.96
C LEU A 352 12.93 11.06 15.46
N ALA A 353 13.55 11.77 14.51
CA ALA A 353 14.42 12.89 14.84
C ALA A 353 13.67 13.97 15.66
N PRO A 354 14.24 14.52 16.75
CA PRO A 354 13.54 15.43 17.67
C PRO A 354 13.03 16.71 17.05
N ASP A 355 13.70 17.17 16.01
CA ASP A 355 13.50 18.42 15.29
C ASP A 355 12.77 18.22 13.94
N ALA A 356 12.41 16.99 13.59
CA ALA A 356 11.71 16.72 12.35
C ALA A 356 10.21 17.07 12.44
N PRO A 357 9.64 17.76 11.43
CA PRO A 357 8.21 18.11 11.40
C PRO A 357 7.26 16.91 11.57
N VAL A 358 7.65 15.71 11.11
CA VAL A 358 6.86 14.49 11.31
C VAL A 358 6.67 14.13 12.78
N ARG A 359 7.63 14.48 13.66
CA ARG A 359 7.53 14.22 15.10
C ARG A 359 6.45 15.07 15.75
N ASP A 360 6.36 16.34 15.35
CA ASP A 360 5.33 17.26 15.82
C ASP A 360 3.94 16.79 15.37
N PHE A 361 3.81 16.35 14.13
CA PHE A 361 2.58 15.71 13.63
C PHE A 361 2.20 14.46 14.44
N VAL A 362 3.12 13.53 14.68
CA VAL A 362 2.84 12.29 15.43
C VAL A 362 2.47 12.58 16.89
N ARG A 363 2.96 13.69 17.45
CA ARG A 363 2.60 14.13 18.81
C ARG A 363 1.16 14.62 18.91
N THR A 364 0.65 15.31 17.89
CA THR A 364 -0.64 16.01 17.94
C THR A 364 -1.78 15.29 17.22
N ALA A 365 -1.48 14.38 16.29
CA ALA A 365 -2.49 13.66 15.54
C ALA A 365 -3.41 12.80 16.44
N PRO A 366 -4.70 12.66 16.09
CA PRO A 366 -5.63 11.80 16.80
C PRO A 366 -5.11 10.36 16.91
N ARG A 367 -5.35 9.71 18.06
CA ARG A 367 -4.91 8.35 18.34
C ARG A 367 -6.10 7.41 18.40
N LEU A 368 -5.94 6.23 17.81
CA LEU A 368 -6.88 5.15 17.96
C LEU A 368 -6.94 4.75 19.44
N VAL A 369 -8.14 4.59 19.98
CA VAL A 369 -8.38 4.03 21.31
C VAL A 369 -8.79 2.56 21.12
N PRO A 370 -7.91 1.59 21.41
CA PRO A 370 -8.16 0.18 21.12
C PRO A 370 -9.40 -0.37 21.83
N ALA A 371 -9.72 0.13 23.03
CA ALA A 371 -10.86 -0.35 23.81
C ALA A 371 -12.24 0.10 23.29
N LEU A 372 -12.29 1.09 22.37
CA LEU A 372 -13.55 1.65 21.87
C LEU A 372 -13.85 1.17 20.46
N PRO A 373 -15.15 1.05 20.05
CA PRO A 373 -15.54 0.74 18.67
C PRO A 373 -14.82 1.63 17.65
N LEU A 374 -14.40 1.03 16.54
CA LEU A 374 -13.57 1.66 15.52
C LEU A 374 -14.41 2.56 14.61
N ARG A 375 -15.62 2.15 14.22
CA ARG A 375 -16.47 2.95 13.31
C ARG A 375 -16.79 4.35 13.88
N PRO A 376 -17.27 4.51 15.13
CA PRO A 376 -17.51 5.84 15.71
C PRO A 376 -16.27 6.73 15.78
N GLN A 377 -15.08 6.16 15.98
CA GLN A 377 -13.82 6.91 15.98
C GLN A 377 -13.49 7.46 14.58
N ILE A 378 -13.71 6.64 13.54
CA ILE A 378 -13.52 7.06 12.15
C ILE A 378 -14.56 8.08 11.71
N ASP A 379 -15.82 7.89 12.08
CA ASP A 379 -16.88 8.85 11.75
C ASP A 379 -16.63 10.20 12.44
N ALA A 380 -16.25 10.20 13.72
CA ALA A 380 -15.86 11.42 14.44
C ALA A 380 -14.63 12.10 13.82
N LEU A 381 -13.62 11.31 13.41
CA LEU A 381 -12.45 11.82 12.70
C LEU A 381 -12.86 12.53 11.40
N LEU A 382 -13.73 11.91 10.60
CA LEU A 382 -14.20 12.47 9.33
C LEU A 382 -15.02 13.75 9.55
N ASP A 383 -15.93 13.75 10.52
CA ASP A 383 -16.82 14.88 10.79
C ASP A 383 -16.09 16.11 11.36
N GLN A 384 -14.99 15.90 12.10
CA GLN A 384 -14.24 16.96 12.78
C GLN A 384 -12.98 17.40 12.02
N HIS A 385 -12.62 16.72 10.93
CA HIS A 385 -11.36 16.95 10.23
C HIS A 385 -11.29 18.35 9.59
N GLN A 386 -10.20 19.05 9.89
CA GLN A 386 -9.82 20.30 9.24
C GLN A 386 -8.41 20.14 8.66
N PRO A 387 -8.25 20.13 7.32
CA PRO A 387 -6.94 19.97 6.70
C PRO A 387 -5.98 21.09 7.11
N LEU A 388 -4.80 20.72 7.58
CA LEU A 388 -3.69 21.64 7.87
C LEU A 388 -2.81 21.78 6.61
N SER A 389 -2.32 23.00 6.31
CA SER A 389 -1.37 23.21 5.20
C SER A 389 0.06 22.78 5.57
N GLU A 390 0.40 22.89 6.84
CA GLU A 390 1.74 22.70 7.38
C GLU A 390 2.41 21.36 6.97
N PRO A 391 1.74 20.18 7.05
CA PRO A 391 2.39 18.94 6.63
C PRO A 391 2.83 18.96 5.16
N ALA A 392 2.04 19.57 4.26
CA ALA A 392 2.38 19.65 2.84
C ALA A 392 3.59 20.55 2.58
N GLU A 393 3.69 21.66 3.30
CA GLU A 393 4.83 22.60 3.21
C GLU A 393 6.14 21.90 3.57
N PHE A 394 6.14 21.04 4.59
CA PHE A 394 7.32 20.30 5.02
C PHE A 394 7.64 19.05 4.18
N VAL A 395 6.72 18.57 3.33
CA VAL A 395 7.06 17.53 2.36
C VAL A 395 8.03 18.07 1.30
N SER A 396 7.73 19.23 0.72
CA SER A 396 8.55 19.85 -0.32
C SER A 396 8.35 21.36 -0.37
N SER A 397 9.44 22.13 -0.37
CA SER A 397 9.42 23.58 -0.62
C SER A 397 9.36 23.96 -2.10
N ALA A 398 9.44 22.97 -3.00
CA ALA A 398 9.45 23.17 -4.44
C ALA A 398 8.42 22.26 -5.12
N PRO A 399 7.12 22.36 -4.76
CA PRO A 399 6.08 21.49 -5.31
C PRO A 399 5.93 21.68 -6.82
N GLY A 400 6.00 20.58 -7.57
CA GLY A 400 5.90 20.55 -9.03
C GLY A 400 7.21 20.83 -9.78
N GLU A 401 8.30 21.12 -9.07
CA GLU A 401 9.59 21.47 -9.68
C GLU A 401 10.66 20.39 -9.54
N SER A 402 10.40 19.29 -8.83
CA SER A 402 11.42 18.32 -8.45
C SER A 402 12.08 17.68 -9.65
N ALA A 403 11.30 17.32 -10.68
CA ALA A 403 11.81 16.76 -11.93
C ALA A 403 12.84 17.68 -12.60
N ALA A 404 12.53 18.97 -12.72
CA ALA A 404 13.38 19.95 -13.38
C ALA A 404 14.67 20.19 -12.58
N ARG A 405 14.56 20.31 -11.25
CA ARG A 405 15.71 20.53 -10.36
C ARG A 405 16.64 19.32 -10.32
N LEU A 406 16.08 18.11 -10.19
CA LEU A 406 16.85 16.87 -10.20
C LEU A 406 17.53 16.63 -11.54
N ARG A 407 16.81 16.79 -12.66
CA ARG A 407 17.40 16.57 -13.98
C ARG A 407 18.53 17.55 -14.24
N ARG A 408 18.33 18.85 -13.96
CA ARG A 408 19.42 19.83 -14.07
C ARG A 408 20.65 19.41 -13.27
N HIS A 409 20.46 19.08 -11.99
CA HIS A 409 21.55 18.62 -11.11
C HIS A 409 22.28 17.39 -11.67
N PHE A 410 21.54 16.38 -12.13
CA PHE A 410 22.13 15.18 -12.71
C PHE A 410 22.97 15.47 -13.95
N TYR A 411 22.51 16.36 -14.83
CA TYR A 411 23.22 16.71 -16.06
C TYR A 411 24.43 17.60 -15.81
N ASP A 412 24.33 18.52 -14.84
CA ASP A 412 25.46 19.33 -14.36
C ASP A 412 26.57 18.42 -13.80
N LEU A 413 26.22 17.45 -12.96
CA LEU A 413 27.18 16.50 -12.37
C LEU A 413 27.82 15.58 -13.44
N MET A 414 27.06 15.17 -14.46
CA MET A 414 27.59 14.41 -15.60
C MET A 414 28.47 15.25 -16.56
N GLY A 415 28.44 16.59 -16.44
CA GLY A 415 29.16 17.51 -17.32
C GLY A 415 28.66 17.53 -18.75
N VAL A 416 27.35 17.35 -18.97
CA VAL A 416 26.72 17.38 -20.31
C VAL A 416 25.48 18.28 -20.30
N PRO A 417 25.18 19.02 -21.39
CA PRO A 417 24.01 19.90 -21.42
C PRO A 417 22.69 19.14 -21.20
N GLU A 418 21.82 19.68 -20.35
CA GLU A 418 20.45 19.20 -20.16
C GLU A 418 19.68 19.22 -21.49
N PRO A 419 18.82 18.23 -21.80
CA PRO A 419 17.96 18.25 -22.97
C PRO A 419 16.97 19.42 -22.96
N ASP A 420 16.69 20.00 -24.13
CA ASP A 420 15.79 21.16 -24.28
C ASP A 420 14.32 20.87 -23.91
N ALA A 421 13.89 19.59 -24.02
CA ALA A 421 12.54 19.17 -23.68
C ALA A 421 12.32 19.22 -22.15
N PRO A 422 11.14 19.60 -21.64
CA PRO A 422 10.89 19.73 -20.21
C PRO A 422 11.06 18.41 -19.45
N ALA A 423 11.57 18.47 -18.21
CA ALA A 423 11.66 17.32 -17.33
C ALA A 423 10.25 16.88 -16.89
N ARG A 424 9.93 15.59 -17.06
CA ARG A 424 8.63 15.02 -16.69
C ARG A 424 8.82 13.76 -15.87
N LEU A 425 7.95 13.56 -14.89
CA LEU A 425 7.80 12.30 -14.16
C LEU A 425 6.68 11.49 -14.80
N GLU A 426 6.77 10.17 -14.70
CA GLU A 426 5.71 9.29 -15.19
C GLU A 426 4.42 9.48 -14.37
N PRO A 427 3.25 9.64 -15.02
CA PRO A 427 1.97 9.60 -14.34
C PRO A 427 1.81 8.33 -13.50
N LEU A 428 1.04 8.41 -12.41
CA LEU A 428 0.69 7.19 -11.67
C LEU A 428 -0.25 6.33 -12.54
N PRO A 429 0.06 5.04 -12.76
CA PRO A 429 -0.80 4.17 -13.56
C PRO A 429 -2.12 3.92 -12.82
N ILE A 430 -3.18 3.58 -13.56
CA ILE A 430 -4.40 3.06 -12.92
C ILE A 430 -4.08 1.65 -12.39
N PRO A 431 -4.40 1.34 -11.12
CA PRO A 431 -4.41 -0.03 -10.63
C PRO A 431 -5.34 -0.93 -11.45
N ARG A 432 -5.06 -2.24 -11.45
CA ARG A 432 -6.01 -3.22 -11.99
C ARG A 432 -7.30 -3.16 -11.18
N TYR A 433 -8.43 -3.43 -11.85
CA TYR A 433 -9.72 -3.47 -11.16
C TYR A 433 -9.77 -4.65 -10.18
N GLU A 434 -10.03 -4.37 -8.90
CA GLU A 434 -10.13 -5.38 -7.84
C GLU A 434 -11.51 -5.33 -7.16
N PRO A 435 -12.46 -6.19 -7.57
CA PRO A 435 -13.80 -6.21 -6.97
C PRO A 435 -13.76 -6.66 -5.51
N ALA A 436 -14.61 -6.05 -4.69
CA ALA A 436 -14.81 -6.43 -3.29
C ALA A 436 -15.91 -7.50 -3.21
N VAL A 437 -15.55 -8.77 -3.37
CA VAL A 437 -16.50 -9.88 -3.16
C VAL A 437 -16.24 -10.49 -1.78
N PRO A 438 -17.15 -10.31 -0.80
CA PRO A 438 -17.00 -10.96 0.50
C PRO A 438 -17.15 -12.47 0.37
N MET A 439 -16.14 -13.19 0.85
CA MET A 439 -16.02 -14.65 0.88
C MET A 439 -16.04 -15.19 2.33
N VAL A 440 -16.57 -14.38 3.24
CA VAL A 440 -16.88 -14.75 4.63
C VAL A 440 -18.41 -14.66 4.80
N PRO A 441 -18.99 -15.35 5.79
CA PRO A 441 -20.40 -15.16 6.13
C PRO A 441 -20.72 -13.69 6.41
N LEU A 442 -21.82 -13.22 5.84
CA LEU A 442 -22.34 -11.87 6.05
C LEU A 442 -23.53 -11.93 7.01
N LEU A 443 -23.50 -11.12 8.06
CA LEU A 443 -24.72 -10.76 8.78
C LEU A 443 -25.42 -9.68 7.97
N VAL A 444 -26.66 -9.94 7.57
CA VAL A 444 -27.47 -8.99 6.84
C VAL A 444 -28.60 -8.52 7.74
N VAL A 445 -28.65 -7.22 8.00
CA VAL A 445 -29.73 -6.58 8.76
C VAL A 445 -30.65 -5.89 7.79
N THR A 446 -31.95 -6.18 7.91
CA THR A 446 -32.98 -5.66 7.02
C THR A 446 -34.10 -4.97 7.80
N ARG A 447 -34.74 -3.98 7.18
CA ARG A 447 -35.95 -3.37 7.71
C ARG A 447 -36.91 -3.10 6.57
N LEU A 448 -38.12 -3.63 6.69
CA LEU A 448 -39.22 -3.29 5.80
C LEU A 448 -39.77 -1.94 6.22
N GLN A 449 -39.91 -1.04 5.24
CA GLN A 449 -40.46 0.31 5.43
C GLN A 449 -41.87 0.44 4.81
N GLY A 450 -42.41 -0.65 4.26
CA GLY A 450 -43.69 -0.74 3.55
C GLY A 450 -43.58 -0.38 2.06
N SER A 451 -44.57 -0.78 1.26
CA SER A 451 -44.67 -0.45 -0.18
C SER A 451 -43.44 -0.85 -1.02
N GLY A 452 -42.91 -2.06 -0.82
CA GLY A 452 -41.72 -2.55 -1.55
C GLY A 452 -40.40 -1.92 -1.13
N GLN A 453 -40.37 -1.13 -0.05
CA GLN A 453 -39.15 -0.49 0.45
C GLN A 453 -38.46 -1.36 1.51
N VAL A 454 -37.18 -1.66 1.27
CA VAL A 454 -36.37 -2.47 2.18
C VAL A 454 -35.02 -1.81 2.38
N SER A 455 -34.64 -1.51 3.63
CA SER A 455 -33.25 -1.12 3.92
C SER A 455 -32.41 -2.36 4.19
N VAL A 456 -31.19 -2.41 3.68
CA VAL A 456 -30.25 -3.54 3.83
C VAL A 456 -28.87 -3.04 4.23
N THR A 457 -28.33 -3.59 5.31
CA THR A 457 -26.97 -3.34 5.79
C THR A 457 -26.25 -4.67 5.99
N ARG A 458 -25.09 -4.86 5.36
CA ARG A 458 -24.31 -6.11 5.42
C ARG A 458 -22.99 -5.94 6.16
N TYR A 459 -22.71 -6.81 7.12
CA TYR A 459 -21.46 -6.84 7.90
C TYR A 459 -20.71 -8.16 7.65
N ALA A 460 -19.40 -8.09 7.42
CA ALA A 460 -18.57 -9.27 7.18
C ALA A 460 -18.13 -9.93 8.49
N GLY A 461 -18.80 -11.04 8.87
CA GLY A 461 -18.50 -11.82 10.08
C GLY A 461 -18.42 -10.97 11.36
N PRO A 462 -19.49 -10.25 11.76
CA PRO A 462 -19.49 -9.35 12.92
C PRO A 462 -19.04 -10.05 14.19
N HIS A 463 -18.00 -9.50 14.83
CA HIS A 463 -17.61 -9.92 16.17
C HIS A 463 -17.20 -8.71 17.02
N PRO A 464 -18.05 -8.27 17.98
CA PRO A 464 -19.42 -8.72 18.26
C PRO A 464 -20.46 -8.17 17.26
N ALA A 465 -21.71 -8.63 17.37
CA ALA A 465 -22.84 -8.10 16.60
C ALA A 465 -22.95 -6.56 16.80
N PRO A 466 -23.31 -5.79 15.76
CA PRO A 466 -23.30 -4.34 15.87
C PRO A 466 -24.33 -3.88 16.92
N TYR A 467 -23.90 -3.00 17.82
CA TYR A 467 -24.64 -2.66 19.05
C TYR A 467 -25.99 -1.94 18.83
N ASP A 468 -26.22 -1.38 17.62
CA ASP A 468 -27.36 -0.50 17.30
C ASP A 468 -28.24 -1.01 16.14
N THR A 469 -28.23 -2.31 15.83
CA THR A 469 -29.03 -2.83 14.70
C THR A 469 -30.50 -3.01 15.07
N VAL A 470 -31.34 -2.11 14.57
CA VAL A 470 -32.81 -2.25 14.60
C VAL A 470 -33.30 -2.84 13.27
N GLY A 471 -33.79 -4.08 13.28
CA GLY A 471 -34.29 -4.80 12.11
C GLY A 471 -34.27 -6.31 12.29
N ASP A 472 -34.72 -7.04 11.27
CA ASP A 472 -34.59 -8.49 11.16
C ASP A 472 -33.22 -8.84 10.59
N ALA A 473 -32.66 -9.98 11.01
CA ALA A 473 -31.32 -10.39 10.61
C ALA A 473 -31.32 -11.79 10.00
N HIS A 474 -30.51 -11.98 8.96
CA HIS A 474 -30.27 -13.28 8.33
C HIS A 474 -28.81 -13.41 7.91
N THR A 475 -28.38 -14.65 7.65
CA THR A 475 -27.01 -14.95 7.23
C THR A 475 -26.95 -15.17 5.72
N ALA A 476 -26.11 -14.39 5.03
CA ALA A 476 -25.84 -14.56 3.61
C ALA A 476 -24.39 -15.04 3.39
N VAL A 477 -24.20 -16.14 2.66
CA VAL A 477 -22.89 -16.80 2.54
C VAL A 477 -22.56 -17.06 1.09
N HIS A 478 -21.33 -16.72 0.69
CA HIS A 478 -20.83 -17.07 -0.63
C HIS A 478 -20.56 -18.59 -0.71
N GLU A 479 -20.90 -19.26 -1.81
CA GLU A 479 -20.73 -20.72 -1.97
C GLU A 479 -19.28 -21.18 -1.68
N ASP A 480 -18.27 -20.50 -2.22
CA ASP A 480 -16.85 -20.82 -2.00
C ASP A 480 -16.28 -20.32 -0.64
N THR A 481 -17.13 -20.12 0.38
CA THR A 481 -16.67 -19.75 1.72
C THR A 481 -15.80 -20.86 2.35
N ARG A 482 -14.92 -20.50 3.30
CA ARG A 482 -14.18 -21.50 4.11
C ARG A 482 -14.93 -21.92 5.36
N GLU A 483 -15.89 -21.10 5.79
CA GLU A 483 -16.76 -21.34 6.93
C GLU A 483 -17.92 -22.26 6.52
N ILE A 484 -17.62 -23.54 6.25
CA ILE A 484 -18.55 -24.54 5.70
C ILE A 484 -19.71 -24.84 6.66
N ASP A 485 -19.44 -24.76 7.96
CA ASP A 485 -20.43 -24.86 9.03
C ASP A 485 -21.48 -23.75 8.95
N GLU A 486 -21.04 -22.51 8.74
CA GLU A 486 -21.93 -21.36 8.52
C GLU A 486 -22.67 -21.44 7.17
N LEU A 487 -22.00 -21.95 6.11
CA LEU A 487 -22.66 -22.20 4.82
C LEU A 487 -23.80 -23.22 4.94
N ALA A 488 -23.64 -24.25 5.78
CA ALA A 488 -24.69 -25.24 6.00
C ALA A 488 -25.94 -24.66 6.67
N LEU A 489 -25.79 -23.57 7.42
CA LEU A 489 -26.85 -22.87 8.16
C LEU A 489 -27.31 -21.57 7.47
N ALA A 490 -26.74 -21.22 6.31
CA ALA A 490 -27.01 -19.97 5.63
C ALA A 490 -28.48 -19.85 5.20
N ASP A 491 -29.10 -18.70 5.49
CA ASP A 491 -30.43 -18.35 4.99
C ASP A 491 -30.40 -18.05 3.49
N VAL A 492 -29.36 -17.34 3.05
CA VAL A 492 -29.11 -16.98 1.66
C VAL A 492 -27.76 -17.51 1.24
N VAL A 493 -27.72 -18.31 0.18
CA VAL A 493 -26.45 -18.74 -0.44
C VAL A 493 -26.31 -18.01 -1.77
N PHE A 494 -25.17 -17.37 -1.99
CA PHE A 494 -24.93 -16.61 -3.22
C PHE A 494 -23.60 -16.94 -3.89
N ARG A 495 -23.49 -16.59 -5.16
CA ARG A 495 -22.22 -16.60 -5.88
C ARG A 495 -22.20 -15.62 -7.04
N HIS A 496 -21.01 -15.40 -7.58
CA HIS A 496 -20.80 -14.66 -8.81
C HIS A 496 -20.38 -15.60 -9.96
N GLY A 497 -20.85 -15.30 -11.17
CA GLY A 497 -20.45 -16.05 -12.35
C GLY A 497 -21.03 -15.47 -13.63
N LEU A 498 -20.55 -15.95 -14.78
CA LEU A 498 -21.19 -15.63 -16.05
C LEU A 498 -22.54 -16.35 -16.15
N SER A 499 -23.50 -15.76 -16.86
CA SER A 499 -24.82 -16.37 -17.08
C SER A 499 -24.77 -17.64 -17.92
N ASP A 500 -23.73 -17.79 -18.74
CA ASP A 500 -23.48 -18.89 -19.67
C ASP A 500 -22.29 -19.77 -19.24
N ASP A 501 -21.94 -19.75 -17.94
CA ASP A 501 -20.86 -20.58 -17.40
C ASP A 501 -21.16 -22.08 -17.61
N PRO A 502 -20.40 -22.79 -18.47
CA PRO A 502 -20.75 -24.13 -18.92
C PRO A 502 -20.66 -25.18 -17.79
N ARG A 503 -20.03 -24.83 -16.66
CA ARG A 503 -19.91 -25.72 -15.48
C ARG A 503 -21.25 -25.92 -14.77
N PHE A 504 -22.20 -25.01 -14.93
CA PHE A 504 -23.41 -24.95 -14.11
C PHE A 504 -24.71 -25.14 -14.90
N VAL A 505 -24.63 -25.36 -16.21
CA VAL A 505 -25.75 -25.46 -17.16
C VAL A 505 -26.56 -24.17 -17.29
N SER A 506 -27.09 -23.64 -16.19
CA SER A 506 -27.70 -22.32 -16.10
C SER A 506 -27.67 -21.80 -14.64
N PRO A 507 -27.79 -20.49 -14.41
CA PRO A 507 -27.93 -19.91 -13.08
C PRO A 507 -29.07 -20.53 -12.25
N ALA A 508 -30.19 -20.85 -12.90
CA ALA A 508 -31.35 -21.47 -12.28
C ALA A 508 -31.09 -22.92 -11.84
N HIS A 509 -30.34 -23.67 -12.65
CA HIS A 509 -29.96 -25.05 -12.34
C HIS A 509 -29.06 -25.09 -11.09
N TRP A 510 -28.01 -24.26 -11.06
CA TRP A 510 -27.17 -24.09 -9.88
C TRP A 510 -27.99 -23.73 -8.63
N ALA A 511 -28.92 -22.77 -8.75
CA ALA A 511 -29.72 -22.34 -7.61
C ALA A 511 -30.60 -23.48 -7.05
N ALA A 512 -31.07 -24.39 -7.89
CA ALA A 512 -31.78 -25.59 -7.45
C ALA A 512 -30.85 -26.56 -6.71
N GLU A 513 -29.65 -26.84 -7.25
CA GLU A 513 -28.67 -27.72 -6.60
C GLU A 513 -28.26 -27.22 -5.21
N ILE A 514 -28.09 -25.90 -5.06
CA ILE A 514 -27.75 -25.28 -3.77
C ILE A 514 -28.85 -25.49 -2.75
N LEU A 515 -30.11 -25.25 -3.13
CA LEU A 515 -31.24 -25.46 -2.24
C LEU A 515 -31.32 -26.94 -1.83
N ASP A 516 -31.16 -27.88 -2.76
CA ASP A 516 -31.15 -29.32 -2.46
C ASP A 516 -30.01 -29.72 -1.51
N ARG A 517 -28.82 -29.13 -1.69
CA ARG A 517 -27.63 -29.42 -0.87
C ARG A 517 -27.69 -28.80 0.52
N HIS A 518 -28.29 -27.62 0.68
CA HIS A 518 -28.32 -26.86 1.93
C HIS A 518 -29.76 -26.70 2.42
N PRO A 519 -30.32 -27.61 3.24
CA PRO A 519 -31.75 -27.61 3.60
C PRO A 519 -32.24 -26.35 4.34
N HIS A 520 -31.33 -25.64 5.03
CA HIS A 520 -31.65 -24.41 5.74
C HIS A 520 -31.68 -23.16 4.85
N CYS A 521 -31.16 -23.25 3.63
CA CYS A 521 -31.17 -22.13 2.68
C CYS A 521 -32.60 -21.81 2.22
N GLY A 522 -33.07 -20.60 2.48
CA GLY A 522 -34.37 -20.13 2.00
C GLY A 522 -34.33 -19.53 0.60
N LEU A 523 -33.17 -19.01 0.18
CA LEU A 523 -32.97 -18.39 -1.13
C LEU A 523 -31.55 -18.60 -1.66
N ALA A 524 -31.43 -19.10 -2.88
CA ALA A 524 -30.15 -19.19 -3.61
C ALA A 524 -30.07 -18.09 -4.68
N ALA A 525 -28.95 -17.38 -4.75
CA ALA A 525 -28.75 -16.23 -5.65
C ALA A 525 -27.50 -16.35 -6.51
N TYR A 526 -27.68 -16.35 -7.83
CA TYR A 526 -26.60 -16.35 -8.80
C TYR A 526 -26.47 -14.95 -9.42
N VAL A 527 -25.43 -14.21 -9.04
CA VAL A 527 -25.10 -12.90 -9.60
C VAL A 527 -24.45 -13.09 -10.97
N THR A 528 -25.17 -12.65 -12.02
CA THR A 528 -24.79 -12.86 -13.43
C THR A 528 -24.08 -11.66 -14.06
N GLY A 529 -24.11 -10.50 -13.39
CA GLY A 529 -23.51 -9.26 -13.87
C GLY A 529 -23.60 -8.14 -12.84
N PRO A 530 -23.10 -6.93 -13.17
CA PRO A 530 -22.99 -5.82 -12.21
C PRO A 530 -24.31 -5.33 -11.61
N GLY A 531 -25.44 -5.60 -12.27
CA GLY A 531 -26.77 -5.17 -11.82
C GLY A 531 -27.81 -6.27 -11.92
N THR A 532 -27.42 -7.53 -12.10
CA THR A 532 -28.37 -8.60 -12.38
C THR A 532 -28.06 -9.86 -11.59
N CYS A 533 -29.09 -10.48 -11.02
CA CYS A 533 -28.98 -11.82 -10.46
C CYS A 533 -30.24 -12.65 -10.74
N VAL A 534 -30.05 -13.97 -10.80
CA VAL A 534 -31.12 -14.96 -10.87
C VAL A 534 -31.23 -15.59 -9.49
N VAL A 535 -32.43 -15.64 -8.95
CA VAL A 535 -32.69 -16.18 -7.61
C VAL A 535 -33.70 -17.31 -7.68
N ARG A 536 -33.54 -18.28 -6.79
CA ARG A 536 -34.52 -19.34 -6.56
C ARG A 536 -34.87 -19.40 -5.08
N THR A 537 -36.15 -19.41 -4.76
CA THR A 537 -36.63 -19.57 -3.37
C THR A 537 -36.83 -21.04 -3.05
N ARG A 538 -36.78 -21.40 -1.76
CA ARG A 538 -37.13 -22.74 -1.27
C ARG A 538 -38.54 -23.18 -1.68
N ALA A 539 -39.47 -22.22 -1.80
CA ALA A 539 -40.83 -22.45 -2.25
C ALA A 539 -40.94 -22.73 -3.77
N GLY A 540 -39.83 -22.68 -4.50
CA GLY A 540 -39.75 -23.03 -5.93
C GLY A 540 -39.92 -21.85 -6.88
N ALA A 541 -40.09 -20.62 -6.38
CA ALA A 541 -40.15 -19.44 -7.24
C ALA A 541 -38.77 -19.15 -7.84
N GLN A 542 -38.73 -18.92 -9.15
CA GLN A 542 -37.53 -18.58 -9.89
C GLN A 542 -37.69 -17.18 -10.47
N LEU A 543 -36.83 -16.26 -10.06
CA LEU A 543 -36.97 -14.84 -10.33
C LEU A 543 -35.67 -14.24 -10.85
N ARG A 544 -35.78 -13.16 -11.60
CA ARG A 544 -34.68 -12.29 -11.99
C ARG A 544 -34.83 -10.96 -11.27
N LEU A 545 -33.71 -10.49 -10.72
CA LEU A 545 -33.58 -9.16 -10.12
C LEU A 545 -32.66 -8.33 -11.02
N GLU A 546 -33.16 -7.21 -11.52
CA GLU A 546 -32.41 -6.31 -12.39
C GLU A 546 -32.37 -4.89 -11.80
N ALA A 547 -31.18 -4.31 -11.75
CA ALA A 547 -30.94 -2.94 -11.32
C ALA A 547 -31.72 -1.96 -12.21
N GLY A 548 -32.53 -1.12 -11.58
CA GLY A 548 -33.18 0.01 -12.25
C GLY A 548 -32.20 1.16 -12.51
N PRO A 549 -32.67 2.25 -13.15
CA PRO A 549 -31.82 3.39 -13.47
C PRO A 549 -31.10 3.96 -12.25
N GLY A 550 -29.78 4.11 -12.35
CA GLY A 550 -28.93 4.68 -11.30
C GLY A 550 -28.57 3.74 -10.15
N ALA A 551 -29.10 2.51 -10.12
CA ALA A 551 -28.71 1.50 -9.14
C ALA A 551 -27.33 0.89 -9.47
N ASP A 552 -26.46 0.85 -8.47
CA ASP A 552 -25.09 0.34 -8.57
C ASP A 552 -24.69 -0.57 -7.39
N ALA A 553 -25.65 -0.99 -6.56
CA ALA A 553 -25.40 -1.94 -5.49
C ALA A 553 -25.17 -3.35 -6.02
N ASP A 554 -24.33 -4.11 -5.30
CA ASP A 554 -24.10 -5.55 -5.52
C ASP A 554 -25.44 -6.30 -5.57
N PRO A 555 -25.74 -7.06 -6.64
CA PRO A 555 -27.00 -7.79 -6.77
C PRO A 555 -27.27 -8.83 -5.67
N ALA A 556 -26.26 -9.25 -4.88
CA ALA A 556 -26.47 -10.05 -3.68
C ALA A 556 -27.25 -9.27 -2.58
N VAL A 557 -27.18 -7.94 -2.57
CA VAL A 557 -28.04 -7.07 -1.75
C VAL A 557 -29.51 -7.23 -2.17
N TYR A 558 -29.79 -7.31 -3.47
CA TYR A 558 -31.15 -7.45 -3.99
C TYR A 558 -31.78 -8.77 -3.56
N ALA A 559 -30.99 -9.84 -3.62
CA ALA A 559 -31.40 -11.16 -3.14
C ALA A 559 -31.74 -11.15 -1.64
N SER A 560 -30.93 -10.46 -0.83
CA SER A 560 -31.18 -10.32 0.61
C SER A 560 -32.42 -9.49 0.92
N ALA A 561 -32.67 -8.41 0.18
CA ALA A 561 -33.89 -7.61 0.32
C ALA A 561 -35.15 -8.41 -0.01
N LEU A 562 -35.10 -9.21 -1.09
CA LEU A 562 -36.19 -10.10 -1.47
C LEU A 562 -36.41 -11.20 -0.43
N TYR A 563 -35.34 -11.78 0.12
CA TYR A 563 -35.46 -12.78 1.19
C TYR A 563 -36.20 -12.21 2.40
N ALA A 564 -35.82 -11.01 2.86
CA ALA A 564 -36.51 -10.34 3.96
C ALA A 564 -37.98 -10.00 3.65
N TRP A 565 -38.27 -9.51 2.43
CA TRP A 565 -39.64 -9.25 1.98
C TRP A 565 -40.53 -10.49 2.08
N LEU A 566 -40.04 -11.63 1.56
CA LEU A 566 -40.76 -12.89 1.62
C LEU A 566 -40.85 -13.47 3.04
N GLY A 567 -39.80 -13.29 3.85
CA GLY A 567 -39.78 -13.71 5.26
C GLY A 567 -40.82 -12.99 6.12
N ALA A 568 -41.15 -11.75 5.79
CA ALA A 568 -42.24 -10.99 6.40
C ALA A 568 -43.65 -11.42 5.94
N GLY A 569 -43.74 -12.37 4.99
CA GLY A 569 -45.00 -12.85 4.44
C GLY A 569 -45.59 -11.97 3.34
N GLU A 570 -44.83 -10.99 2.83
CA GLU A 570 -45.30 -10.08 1.79
C GLU A 570 -45.36 -10.78 0.41
N PRO A 571 -46.38 -10.49 -0.41
CA PRO A 571 -46.63 -11.26 -1.63
C PRO A 571 -45.70 -10.88 -2.79
N LEU A 572 -45.42 -11.86 -3.67
CA LEU A 572 -44.66 -11.62 -4.91
C LEU A 572 -45.40 -10.72 -5.91
N THR A 573 -46.73 -10.68 -5.86
CA THR A 573 -47.54 -9.85 -6.77
C THR A 573 -47.23 -8.37 -6.63
N GLU A 574 -46.97 -7.89 -5.40
CA GLU A 574 -46.63 -6.48 -5.17
C GLU A 574 -45.28 -6.10 -5.77
N VAL A 575 -44.26 -6.95 -5.60
CA VAL A 575 -42.92 -6.71 -6.17
C VAL A 575 -42.89 -6.87 -7.68
N PHE A 576 -43.77 -7.67 -8.29
CA PHE A 576 -43.92 -7.71 -9.75
C PHE A 576 -44.55 -6.45 -10.32
N GLU A 577 -45.49 -5.85 -9.61
CA GLU A 577 -46.15 -4.61 -10.07
C GLU A 577 -45.26 -3.38 -9.89
N ARG A 578 -44.50 -3.31 -8.80
CA ARG A 578 -43.81 -2.08 -8.37
C ARG A 578 -42.29 -2.17 -8.33
N GLY A 579 -41.74 -3.39 -8.39
CA GLY A 579 -40.34 -3.64 -8.07
C GLY A 579 -40.05 -3.51 -6.57
N LEU A 580 -38.76 -3.55 -6.22
CA LEU A 580 -38.26 -3.24 -4.89
C LEU A 580 -37.51 -1.91 -4.93
N THR A 581 -37.61 -1.15 -3.84
CA THR A 581 -36.78 0.04 -3.62
C THR A 581 -35.87 -0.24 -2.43
N ILE A 582 -34.59 -0.46 -2.71
CA ILE A 582 -33.64 -0.94 -1.72
C ILE A 582 -32.76 0.20 -1.24
N THR A 583 -32.70 0.44 0.06
CA THR A 583 -31.75 1.41 0.63
C THR A 583 -30.54 0.68 1.20
N SER A 584 -29.36 0.90 0.62
CA SER A 584 -28.10 0.31 1.08
C SER A 584 -26.94 1.27 0.78
N GLY A 585 -25.86 1.25 1.57
CA GLY A 585 -24.73 2.16 1.34
C GLY A 585 -25.09 3.66 1.45
N GLY A 586 -26.15 4.01 2.18
CA GLY A 586 -26.70 5.38 2.23
C GLY A 586 -27.39 5.85 0.94
N ARG A 587 -27.66 4.94 -0.01
CA ARG A 587 -28.25 5.22 -1.32
C ARG A 587 -29.48 4.36 -1.56
N THR A 588 -30.31 4.80 -2.51
CA THR A 588 -31.53 4.09 -2.92
C THR A 588 -31.35 3.47 -4.30
N HIS A 589 -31.71 2.20 -4.41
CA HIS A 589 -31.53 1.35 -5.58
C HIS A 589 -32.89 0.79 -6.00
N PRO A 590 -33.52 1.32 -7.06
CA PRO A 590 -34.70 0.67 -7.65
C PRO A 590 -34.29 -0.66 -8.28
N VAL A 591 -35.09 -1.70 -8.09
CA VAL A 591 -34.85 -3.05 -8.61
C VAL A 591 -36.13 -3.59 -9.22
N VAL A 592 -36.04 -4.03 -10.46
CA VAL A 592 -37.12 -4.72 -11.17
C VAL A 592 -37.06 -6.20 -10.82
N VAL A 593 -38.21 -6.75 -10.44
CA VAL A 593 -38.37 -8.18 -10.13
C VAL A 593 -39.27 -8.80 -11.20
N SER A 594 -38.78 -9.84 -11.87
CA SER A 594 -39.57 -10.58 -12.87
C SER A 594 -39.41 -12.09 -12.69
N PRO A 595 -40.32 -12.92 -13.21
CA PRO A 595 -40.06 -14.35 -13.39
C PRO A 595 -38.79 -14.55 -14.26
N ALA A 596 -37.96 -15.54 -13.92
CA ALA A 596 -36.68 -15.83 -14.59
C ALA A 596 -36.74 -16.98 -15.58
#